data_AF-A0A924KQ47-F1
#
_entry.id   AF-A0A924KQ47-F1
#
_cell.length_a   1.000
_cell.length_b   1.000
_cell.length_c   1.000
_cell.angle_alpha   90.00
_cell.angle_beta   90.00
_cell.angle_gamma   90.00
#
_symmetry.space_group_name_H-M   'P 1'
#
loop_
_entity.id
_entity.type
_entity.pdbx_description
1 polymer ?
#
loop_
_entity_poly.entity_id
_entity_poly.type
_entity_poly.pdbx_seq_one_letter_code
_entity_poly.pdbx_strand_id
1 'polypeptide(L)' 'MNSATIVQKLWNYCNVLRDDGMSYGDYVEQLTYLLFLKMADERSQPPYSQPNPIPKAHGWPG' A
#
# COMPACT_ATOMS: atom_id res chain seq x y z
N MET A 1 10.85 12.54 6.08
CA MET A 1 9.39 12.36 6.19
C MET A 1 9.05 11.99 7.62
N ASN A 2 8.11 12.68 8.25
CA ASN A 2 7.71 12.45 9.64
C ASN A 2 6.65 11.34 9.70
N SER A 3 6.86 10.30 10.51
CA SER A 3 5.95 9.15 10.66
C SER A 3 4.52 9.57 11.01
N ALA A 4 4.34 10.67 11.74
CA ALA A 4 3.03 11.22 12.07
C ALA A 4 2.21 11.63 10.82
N THR A 5 2.86 12.11 9.76
CA THR A 5 2.20 12.51 8.51
C THR A 5 1.69 11.29 7.74
N ILE A 6 2.40 10.16 7.78
CA ILE A 6 1.97 8.90 7.16
C ILE A 6 0.76 8.34 7.91
N VAL A 7 0.81 8.35 9.25
CA VAL A 7 -0.28 7.90 10.11
C VAL A 7 -1.56 8.71 9.88
N GLN A 8 -1.46 10.04 9.73
CA GLN A 8 -2.62 10.87 9.43
C GLN A 8 -3.23 10.58 8.06
N LYS A 9 -2.41 10.34 7.02
CA LYS A 9 -2.92 9.95 5.70
C LYS A 9 -3.65 8.62 5.74
N LEU A 10 -3.09 7.63 6.45
CA LEU A 10 -3.74 6.32 6.65
C LEU A 10 -5.09 6.48 7.37
N TRP A 11 -5.13 7.28 8.45
CA TRP A 11 -6.37 7.57 9.18
C TRP A 11 -7.45 8.22 8.31
N ASN A 12 -7.07 9.14 7.42
CA ASN A 12 -8.03 9.75 6.49
C ASN A 12 -8.62 8.71 5.51
N TYR A 13 -7.83 7.75 5.03
CA TYR A 13 -8.34 6.65 4.21
C TYR A 13 -9.24 5.69 5.00
N CYS A 14 -8.91 5.41 6.27
CA CYS A 14 -9.72 4.57 7.13
C CYS A 14 -11.13 5.15 7.37
N ASN A 15 -11.27 6.48 7.43
CA ASN A 15 -12.57 7.13 7.55
C ASN A 15 -13.43 6.90 6.29
N VAL A 16 -12.86 7.02 5.10
CA VAL A 16 -13.57 6.79 3.83
C VAL A 16 -14.01 5.33 3.68
N LEU A 17 -13.14 4.37 4.01
CA LEU A 17 -13.44 2.93 3.85
C LEU A 17 -14.44 2.41 4.89
N ARG A 18 -14.48 3.03 6.07
CA ARG A 18 -15.48 2.73 7.11
C ARG A 18 -16.88 3.11 6.66
N ASP A 19 -17.03 4.22 5.93
CA ASP A 19 -18.33 4.71 5.46
C ASP A 19 -18.93 3.80 4.37
N ASP A 20 -18.09 3.02 3.67
CA ASP A 20 -18.50 2.03 2.65
C ASP A 20 -18.86 0.63 3.23
N GLY A 21 -18.88 0.47 4.56
CA GLY A 21 -19.32 -0.77 5.22
C GLY A 21 -18.27 -1.87 5.33
N MET A 22 -17.00 -1.58 5.05
CA MET A 22 -15.88 -2.51 5.22
C MET A 22 -15.51 -2.65 6.70
N SER A 23 -15.29 -3.88 7.19
CA SER A 23 -14.87 -4.08 8.57
C SER A 23 -13.43 -3.62 8.79
N TYR A 24 -13.06 -3.32 10.05
CA TYR A 24 -11.70 -2.91 10.41
C TYR A 24 -10.63 -3.92 9.93
N GLY A 25 -10.90 -5.21 10.08
CA GLY A 25 -9.98 -6.26 9.64
C GLY A 25 -9.79 -6.25 8.13
N ASP A 26 -10.88 -6.10 7.38
CA ASP A 26 -10.85 -6.17 5.91
C ASP A 26 -10.04 -5.01 5.32
N TYR A 27 -10.22 -3.78 5.80
CA TYR A 27 -9.45 -2.66 5.23
C TYR A 27 -7.97 -2.70 5.62
N VAL A 28 -7.64 -3.19 6.82
CA VAL A 28 -6.23 -3.36 7.22
C VAL A 28 -5.54 -4.40 6.35
N GLU A 29 -6.24 -5.49 6.03
CA GLU A 29 -5.74 -6.52 5.11
C GLU A 29 -5.52 -5.95 3.70
N GLN A 30 -6.50 -5.23 3.14
CA GLN A 30 -6.37 -4.61 1.82
C GLN A 30 -5.25 -3.56 1.76
N LEU A 31 -5.12 -2.71 2.78
CA LEU A 31 -4.04 -1.73 2.86
C LEU A 31 -2.67 -2.42 2.96
N THR A 32 -2.59 -3.57 3.63
CA THR A 32 -1.36 -4.37 3.73
C THR A 32 -0.97 -4.94 2.37
N TYR A 33 -1.93 -5.45 1.58
CA TYR A 33 -1.67 -5.89 0.21
C TYR A 33 -1.16 -4.76 -0.68
N LEU A 34 -1.82 -3.61 -0.66
CA LEU A 34 -1.40 -2.43 -1.44
C LEU A 34 0.00 -1.95 -1.04
N LEU A 35 0.29 -1.91 0.27
CA LEU A 35 1.60 -1.53 0.78
C LEU A 35 2.69 -2.50 0.29
N PHE A 36 2.43 -3.82 0.32
CA PHE A 36 3.37 -4.82 -0.17
C PHE A 36 3.65 -4.67 -1.67
N LEU A 37 2.61 -4.50 -2.49
CA LEU A 37 2.76 -4.26 -3.92
C LEU A 37 3.58 -3.01 -4.20
N LYS A 38 3.31 -1.91 -3.48
CA LYS A 38 4.08 -0.67 -3.64
C LYS A 38 5.53 -0.83 -3.20
N MET A 39 5.79 -1.54 -2.11
CA MET A 39 7.16 -1.81 -1.65
C MET A 39 7.94 -2.68 -2.63
N ALA A 40 7.31 -3.69 -3.23
CA ALA A 40 7.94 -4.54 -4.25
C ALA A 40 8.29 -3.73 -5.50
N ASP A 41 7.39 -2.85 -5.94
CA ASP A 41 7.61 -1.92 -7.05
C ASP A 41 8.77 -0.95 -6.75
N GLU A 42 8.76 -0.24 -5.62
CA GLU A 42 9.84 0.69 -5.23
C GLU A 42 11.21 0.01 -5.13
N ARG A 43 11.26 -1.23 -4.65
CA ARG A 43 12.51 -2.02 -4.58
C ARG A 43 13.01 -2.46 -5.94
N SER A 44 12.14 -2.53 -6.95
CA SER A 44 12.54 -2.81 -8.33
C SER A 44 13.08 -1.59 -9.06
N GLN A 45 12.85 -0.39 -8.52
CA GLN A 45 13.35 0.87 -9.06
C GLN A 45 14.71 1.25 -8.44
N PRO A 46 15.44 2.20 -9.06
CA PRO A 46 16.63 2.78 -8.44
C PRO A 46 16.29 3.38 -7.06
N PRO A 47 17.17 3.23 -6.05
CA PRO A 47 18.54 2.74 -6.11
C PRO A 47 18.70 1.21 -5.91
N TYR A 48 17.62 0.49 -5.63
CA TYR A 48 17.69 -0.91 -5.20
C TYR A 48 17.77 -1.89 -6.38
N SER A 49 17.04 -1.61 -7.47
CA SER A 49 17.03 -2.38 -8.72
C SER A 49 16.90 -3.90 -8.53
N GLN A 50 16.12 -4.32 -7.53
CA GLN A 50 15.94 -5.74 -7.21
C GLN A 50 14.95 -6.39 -8.18
N PRO A 51 15.08 -7.71 -8.44
CA PRO A 51 14.06 -8.43 -9.20
C PRO A 51 12.70 -8.29 -8.53
N ASN A 52 11.71 -7.79 -9.27
CA ASN A 52 10.35 -7.73 -8.76
C ASN A 52 9.77 -9.15 -8.72
N PRO A 53 9.39 -9.68 -7.54
CA PRO A 53 8.81 -11.02 -7.45
C PRO A 53 7.37 -11.09 -8.00
N ILE A 54 6.73 -9.94 -8.24
CA ILE A 54 5.35 -9.85 -8.71
C ILE A 54 5.32 -9.80 -10.25
N PRO A 55 4.54 -10.68 -10.91
CA PRO A 55 4.34 -10.61 -12.35
C PRO A 55 3.79 -9.24 -12.77
N LYS A 56 4.24 -8.71 -13.92
CA LYS A 56 3.85 -7.36 -14.40
C LYS A 56 2.33 -7.13 -14.44
N ALA A 57 1.54 -8.14 -14.79
CA ALA A 57 0.08 -8.02 -14.87
C ALA A 57 -0.62 -7.86 -13.51
N HIS A 58 0.08 -8.14 -12.41
CA HIS A 58 -0.45 -8.08 -11.04
C HIS A 58 0.37 -7.16 -10.12
N GLY A 59 1.31 -6.41 -10.71
CA GLY A 59 2.17 -5.47 -9.99
C GLY A 59 1.48 -4.15 -9.68
N TRP A 60 2.18 -3.28 -8.98
CA TRP A 60 1.76 -1.89 -8.80
C TRP A 60 1.63 -1.21 -10.18
N PRO A 61 0.53 -0.49 -10.47
CA PRO A 61 0.39 0.24 -11.73
C PRO A 61 1.44 1.36 -11.80
N GLY A 62 2.21 1.35 -12.90
CA GLY A 62 3.22 2.36 -13.21
C GLY A 62 2.66 3.61 -13.85
#